data_AF-A3LQT0-F1
#
_entry.id   AF-A3LQT0-F1
#
_cell.length_a   1.000
_cell.length_b   1.000
_cell.length_c   1.000
_cell.angle_alpha   90.00
_cell.angle_beta   90.00
_cell.angle_gamma   90.00
#
_symmetry.space_group_name_H-M   'P 1'
#
loop_
_entity.id
_entity.type
_entity.pdbx_description
1 polymer ?
#
loop_
_entity_poly.entity_id
_entity_poly.type
_entity_poly.pdbx_seq_one_letter_code
_entity_poly.pdbx_strand_id
1 'polypeptide(L)'
;MPEDPNQTTDTVSDALKAKYAEIASLKKAIEEKQVRNSQFAPTSAYPSVSSGGMFPPRKGGAIRSTRYAVRGNTRGRGFGRGGYASFRGGARGGFVHRHVTAVFDTSGQNGSGSDSSTGDNDDGVSHSPPAVTGYVTKQSRGGMSLVSTDIYARDQERYEAIQREKEELQKKIARQKRRELMQKQISKLRTKTDSCDRVKIDGQIFAVCKRGSKLIPLATAPDDAPSTTEWHNRTFTRSSNGTLRTKS
;
A
#
# COMPACT_ATOMS: atom_id res chain seq x y z
N MET A 1 -36.00 -44.45 -9.26
CA MET A 1 -34.57 -44.71 -8.99
C MET A 1 -34.13 -43.67 -7.97
N PRO A 2 -34.18 -43.99 -6.67
CA PRO A 2 -33.76 -43.07 -5.60
C PRO A 2 -32.23 -43.05 -5.53
N GLU A 3 -31.65 -41.85 -5.53
CA GLU A 3 -30.21 -41.65 -5.37
C GLU A 3 -29.81 -41.88 -3.89
N ASP A 4 -28.79 -42.71 -3.69
CA ASP A 4 -28.29 -43.08 -2.37
C ASP A 4 -27.62 -41.88 -1.66
N PRO A 5 -28.06 -41.49 -0.45
CA PRO A 5 -27.60 -40.27 0.24
C PRO A 5 -26.19 -40.35 0.85
N ASN A 6 -25.47 -41.48 0.70
CA ASN A 6 -24.21 -41.74 1.42
C ASN A 6 -22.92 -41.34 0.68
N GLN A 7 -22.96 -40.87 -0.58
CA GLN A 7 -21.73 -40.52 -1.32
C GLN A 7 -21.21 -39.09 -1.10
N THR A 8 -21.99 -38.20 -0.47
CA THR A 8 -21.59 -36.78 -0.34
C THR A 8 -20.69 -36.50 0.87
N THR A 9 -20.69 -37.35 1.90
CA THR A 9 -19.89 -37.12 3.12
C THR A 9 -18.40 -37.41 2.91
N ASP A 10 -18.07 -38.36 2.05
CA ASP A 10 -16.69 -38.79 1.85
C ASP A 10 -15.89 -37.79 1.01
N THR A 11 -16.54 -37.19 0.00
CA THR A 11 -15.93 -36.13 -0.83
C THR A 11 -15.64 -34.86 -0.04
N VAL A 12 -16.53 -34.50 0.90
CA VAL A 12 -16.32 -33.34 1.80
C VAL A 12 -15.20 -33.62 2.80
N SER A 13 -15.11 -34.84 3.31
CA SER A 13 -14.06 -35.26 4.25
C SER A 13 -12.67 -35.17 3.61
N ASP A 14 -12.51 -35.66 2.38
CA ASP A 14 -11.23 -35.64 1.68
C ASP A 14 -10.83 -34.23 1.21
N ALA A 15 -11.80 -33.42 0.80
CA ALA A 15 -11.56 -32.00 0.49
C ALA A 15 -11.10 -31.21 1.73
N LEU A 16 -11.61 -31.54 2.92
CA LEU A 16 -11.16 -30.94 4.18
C LEU A 16 -9.73 -31.36 4.53
N LYS A 17 -9.41 -32.65 4.43
CA LYS A 17 -8.04 -33.15 4.67
C LYS A 17 -7.01 -32.49 3.74
N ALA A 18 -7.34 -32.33 2.46
CA ALA A 18 -6.47 -31.63 1.51
C ALA A 18 -6.21 -30.17 1.90
N LYS A 19 -7.24 -29.43 2.32
CA LYS A 19 -7.09 -28.05 2.83
C LYS A 19 -6.25 -27.97 4.09
N TYR A 20 -6.40 -28.93 5.02
CA TYR A 20 -5.58 -28.96 6.23
C TYR A 20 -4.11 -29.24 5.92
N ALA A 21 -3.81 -30.10 4.94
CA ALA A 21 -2.45 -30.36 4.49
C ALA A 21 -1.79 -29.10 3.86
N GLU A 22 -2.55 -28.35 3.06
CA GLU A 22 -2.09 -27.07 2.49
C GLU A 22 -1.84 -26.00 3.57
N ILE A 23 -2.71 -25.90 4.57
CA ILE A 23 -2.52 -24.98 5.69
C ILE A 23 -1.26 -25.35 6.49
N ALA A 24 -1.00 -26.65 6.68
CA ALA A 24 0.19 -27.11 7.38
C ALA A 24 1.49 -26.79 6.61
N SER A 25 1.50 -26.98 5.29
CA SER A 25 2.66 -26.65 4.46
C SER A 25 2.94 -25.13 4.43
N LEU A 26 1.89 -24.30 4.35
CA LEU A 26 2.01 -22.85 4.39
C LEU A 26 2.54 -22.33 5.74
N LYS A 27 2.08 -22.91 6.86
CA LYS A 27 2.61 -22.56 8.19
C LYS A 27 4.10 -22.86 8.31
N LYS A 28 4.54 -24.03 7.84
CA LYS A 28 5.95 -24.42 7.83
C LYS A 28 6.81 -23.47 6.99
N ALA A 29 6.31 -23.06 5.81
CA ALA A 29 7.01 -22.11 4.94
C ALA A 29 7.14 -20.70 5.57
N ILE A 30 6.13 -20.25 6.31
CA ILE A 30 6.18 -18.96 7.03
C ILE A 30 7.21 -19.01 8.16
N GLU A 31 7.22 -20.10 8.94
CA GLU A 31 8.16 -20.29 10.04
C GLU A 31 9.61 -20.32 9.52
N GLU A 32 9.88 -21.08 8.46
CA GLU A 32 11.21 -21.10 7.84
C GLU A 32 11.65 -19.71 7.35
N LYS A 33 10.72 -18.94 6.77
CA LYS A 33 10.99 -17.57 6.32
C LYS A 33 11.26 -16.62 7.49
N GLN A 34 10.56 -16.77 8.62
CA GLN A 34 10.82 -15.99 9.83
C GLN A 34 12.19 -16.32 10.43
N VAL A 35 12.55 -17.61 10.49
CA VAL A 35 13.88 -18.05 10.96
C VAL A 35 14.97 -17.49 10.05
N ARG A 36 14.84 -17.62 8.73
CA ARG A 36 15.80 -17.05 7.76
C ARG A 36 15.95 -15.53 7.91
N ASN A 37 14.85 -14.82 8.14
CA ASN A 37 14.87 -13.37 8.34
C ASN A 37 15.53 -12.97 9.68
N SER A 38 15.37 -13.80 10.73
CA SER A 38 16.05 -13.59 12.02
C SER A 38 17.55 -13.88 11.97
N GLN A 39 17.98 -14.82 11.12
CA GLN A 39 19.39 -15.17 10.91
C GLN A 39 20.15 -14.13 10.04
N PHE A 40 19.44 -13.38 9.18
CA PHE A 40 20.04 -12.36 8.30
C PHE A 40 19.87 -10.92 8.81
N ALA A 41 19.30 -10.71 10.00
CA ALA A 41 19.31 -9.39 10.61
C ALA A 41 20.78 -9.01 10.89
N PRO A 42 21.34 -7.96 10.27
CA PRO A 42 22.69 -7.54 10.57
C PRO A 42 22.73 -7.16 12.05
N THR A 43 23.56 -7.87 12.81
CA THR A 43 23.94 -7.49 14.17
C THR A 43 24.60 -6.12 14.09
N SER A 44 23.78 -5.08 14.20
CA SER A 44 24.22 -3.72 14.47
C SER A 44 24.90 -3.75 15.83
N ALA A 45 26.21 -3.97 15.80
CA ALA A 45 27.11 -4.03 16.94
C ALA A 45 27.33 -2.63 17.55
N TYR A 46 26.24 -1.99 17.96
CA TYR A 46 26.30 -0.85 18.86
C TYR A 46 25.67 -1.27 20.19
N PRO A 47 26.46 -1.43 21.26
CA PRO A 47 25.90 -1.63 22.59
C PRO A 47 25.05 -0.40 22.93
N SER A 48 23.73 -0.57 23.01
CA SER A 48 22.88 0.48 23.55
C SER A 48 23.24 0.63 25.03
N VAL A 49 23.95 1.70 25.34
CA VAL A 49 24.25 2.09 26.71
C VAL A 49 22.92 2.28 27.43
N SER A 50 22.64 1.36 28.35
CA SER A 50 21.66 1.51 29.42
C SER A 50 22.14 2.66 30.33
N SER A 51 21.87 3.90 29.93
CA SER A 51 21.93 5.04 30.83
C SER A 51 20.60 5.13 31.58
N GLY A 52 20.63 4.70 32.83
CA GLY A 52 19.61 5.01 33.83
C GLY A 52 19.49 6.52 33.98
N GLY A 53 18.65 7.13 33.15
CA GLY A 53 18.20 8.50 33.30
C GLY A 53 17.17 8.57 34.42
N MET A 54 17.68 8.70 35.65
CA MET A 54 16.93 9.05 36.85
C MET A 54 16.32 10.44 36.65
N PHE A 55 15.13 10.52 36.05
CA PHE A 55 14.33 11.75 36.01
C PHE A 55 13.74 11.97 37.42
N PRO A 56 14.09 13.05 38.13
CA PRO A 56 13.48 13.35 39.41
C PRO A 56 11.98 13.67 39.22
N PRO A 57 11.11 13.28 40.18
CA PRO A 57 9.71 13.65 40.13
C PRO A 57 9.60 15.17 40.32
N ARG A 58 9.15 15.88 39.28
CA ARG A 58 8.74 17.28 39.41
C ARG A 58 7.48 17.35 40.27
N LYS A 59 7.67 17.49 41.59
CA LYS A 59 6.72 18.15 42.49
C LYS A 59 6.68 19.63 42.11
N GLY A 60 5.54 20.12 41.63
CA GLY A 60 5.38 21.53 41.35
C GLY A 60 4.02 21.88 40.77
N GLY A 61 3.11 22.33 41.64
CA GLY A 61 2.22 23.43 41.32
C GLY A 61 0.85 23.06 40.74
N ALA A 62 -0.12 22.93 41.63
CA ALA A 62 -1.48 23.34 41.31
C ALA A 62 -1.47 24.82 40.89
N ILE A 63 -1.82 25.11 39.63
CA ILE A 63 -2.32 26.42 39.25
C ILE A 63 -3.70 26.21 38.64
N ARG A 64 -4.70 26.44 39.48
CA ARG A 64 -6.03 26.86 39.04
C ARG A 64 -5.83 28.15 38.24
N SER A 65 -6.17 28.15 36.97
CA SER A 65 -6.42 29.38 36.24
C SER A 65 -7.61 29.17 35.32
N THR A 66 -8.65 29.90 35.69
CA THR A 66 -9.93 30.05 35.03
C THR A 66 -9.79 30.72 33.66
N ARG A 67 -10.75 30.37 32.79
CA ARG A 67 -11.44 31.26 31.85
C ARG A 67 -10.67 31.75 30.60
N TYR A 68 -11.33 31.51 29.46
CA TYR A 68 -11.18 32.11 28.13
C TYR A 68 -10.00 31.64 27.24
N ALA A 69 -10.31 30.71 26.34
CA ALA A 69 -9.77 30.68 24.98
C ALA A 69 -10.98 30.47 24.05
N VAL A 70 -11.72 31.51 23.66
CA VAL A 70 -11.41 32.46 22.57
C VAL A 70 -10.81 31.76 21.35
N ARG A 71 -11.66 31.70 20.32
CA ARG A 71 -11.38 31.28 18.95
C ARG A 71 -10.14 31.98 18.39
N GLY A 72 -9.30 31.22 17.70
CA GLY A 72 -8.22 31.76 16.87
C GLY A 72 -7.89 30.82 15.72
N ASN A 73 -8.50 31.08 14.57
CA ASN A 73 -8.01 30.61 13.26
C ASN A 73 -6.64 31.27 13.01
N THR A 74 -5.58 30.49 12.85
CA THR A 74 -4.34 30.98 12.21
C THR A 74 -3.75 29.92 11.30
N ARG A 75 -4.02 30.09 10.01
CA ARG A 75 -3.14 29.64 8.93
C ARG A 75 -1.84 30.45 9.03
N GLY A 76 -0.71 29.79 9.26
CA GLY A 76 0.65 30.30 9.05
C GLY A 76 1.55 29.08 8.85
N ARG A 77 2.02 28.76 7.65
CA ARG A 77 3.15 29.40 6.94
C ARG A 77 4.28 29.82 7.90
N GLY A 78 5.23 28.90 8.07
CA GLY A 78 6.66 29.23 7.99
C GLY A 78 7.43 29.43 9.29
N PHE A 79 8.64 28.89 9.26
CA PHE A 79 9.85 29.27 10.02
C PHE A 79 10.06 28.66 11.41
N GLY A 80 10.79 27.53 11.40
CA GLY A 80 12.16 27.48 11.90
C GLY A 80 12.37 27.38 13.42
N ARG A 81 12.84 26.22 13.89
CA ARG A 81 13.84 26.11 14.97
C ARG A 81 14.43 24.71 15.10
N GLY A 82 15.75 24.61 14.93
CA GLY A 82 16.58 23.44 15.25
C GLY A 82 17.07 22.67 14.01
N GLY A 83 18.24 22.92 13.42
CA GLY A 83 19.43 23.61 13.94
C GLY A 83 20.45 22.65 14.56
N TYR A 84 20.88 21.62 13.82
CA TYR A 84 22.19 20.96 13.95
C TYR A 84 22.67 20.68 12.52
N ALA A 85 23.52 21.52 11.94
CA ALA A 85 24.98 21.47 12.07
C ALA A 85 25.59 20.21 11.40
N SER A 86 26.01 20.41 10.16
CA SER A 86 27.34 20.03 9.67
C SER A 86 27.69 18.55 9.57
N PHE A 87 27.33 17.93 8.44
CA PHE A 87 28.22 16.97 7.76
C PHE A 87 28.66 17.55 6.41
N ARG A 88 29.69 18.39 6.44
CA ARG A 88 30.61 18.58 5.32
C ARG A 88 31.37 17.26 5.16
N GLY A 89 31.09 16.53 4.08
CA GLY A 89 31.82 15.33 3.75
C GLY A 89 31.44 14.82 2.37
N GLY A 90 32.34 15.03 1.40
CA GLY A 90 32.31 14.33 0.12
C GLY A 90 32.14 15.24 -1.07
N ALA A 91 33.27 15.75 -1.56
CA ALA A 91 33.44 16.06 -2.98
C ALA A 91 33.09 14.82 -3.80
N ARG A 92 31.84 14.70 -4.25
CA ARG A 92 31.49 13.76 -5.31
C ARG A 92 31.78 14.48 -6.61
N GLY A 93 32.95 14.16 -7.18
CA GLY A 93 33.32 14.54 -8.53
C GLY A 93 32.14 14.33 -9.46
N GLY A 94 31.81 15.37 -10.22
CA GLY A 94 30.81 15.30 -11.26
C GLY A 94 31.15 14.11 -12.15
N PHE A 95 30.25 13.12 -12.18
CA PHE A 95 30.28 12.10 -13.20
C PHE A 95 30.09 12.82 -14.53
N VAL A 96 31.20 13.07 -15.22
CA VAL A 96 31.20 13.43 -16.63
C VAL A 96 30.64 12.20 -17.35
N HIS A 97 29.33 12.21 -17.59
CA HIS A 97 28.66 11.21 -18.39
C HIS A 97 29.22 11.32 -19.81
N ARG A 98 30.19 10.46 -20.15
CA ARG A 98 30.57 10.24 -21.54
C ARG A 98 29.38 9.58 -22.23
N HIS A 99 28.89 10.17 -23.31
CA HIS A 99 27.90 9.53 -24.17
C HIS A 99 28.58 8.32 -24.83
N VAL A 100 28.39 7.14 -24.26
CA VAL A 100 28.85 5.87 -24.85
C VAL A 100 27.74 5.40 -25.78
N THR A 101 27.91 5.64 -27.07
CA THR A 101 27.12 5.02 -28.13
C THR A 101 27.73 3.66 -28.45
N ALA A 102 27.03 2.58 -28.11
CA ALA A 102 27.39 1.24 -28.57
C ALA A 102 27.06 1.14 -30.07
N VAL A 103 28.09 0.99 -30.91
CA VAL A 103 27.95 0.66 -32.33
C VAL A 103 28.06 -0.87 -32.42
N PHE A 104 27.02 -1.51 -32.95
CA PHE A 104 27.03 -2.95 -33.18
C PHE A 104 27.34 -3.19 -34.66
N ASP A 105 28.48 -3.83 -34.94
CA ASP A 105 28.81 -4.31 -36.27
C ASP A 105 27.90 -5.50 -36.61
N THR A 106 27.08 -5.34 -37.64
CA THR A 106 26.22 -6.40 -38.19
C THR A 106 26.92 -7.27 -39.23
N SER A 107 28.26 -7.23 -39.33
CA SER A 107 29.05 -8.04 -40.27
C SER A 107 29.47 -9.38 -39.66
N GLY A 108 28.50 -10.17 -39.21
CA GLY A 108 28.67 -11.59 -38.95
C GLY A 108 28.51 -12.42 -40.22
N GLN A 109 29.29 -12.16 -41.28
CA GLN A 109 29.44 -13.08 -42.41
C GLN A 109 30.90 -13.23 -42.80
N ASN A 110 31.33 -14.49 -42.78
CA ASN A 110 32.62 -15.03 -43.20
C ASN A 110 33.22 -14.34 -44.44
N GLY A 111 34.44 -13.83 -44.32
CA GLY A 111 35.22 -13.31 -45.44
C GLY A 111 36.70 -13.33 -45.11
N SER A 112 37.38 -14.36 -45.60
CA SER A 112 38.83 -14.51 -45.63
C SER A 112 39.49 -13.36 -46.41
N GLY A 113 40.57 -12.80 -45.84
CA GLY A 113 41.75 -12.22 -46.48
C GLY A 113 41.59 -11.17 -47.60
N SER A 114 42.17 -9.99 -47.40
CA SER A 114 43.32 -9.52 -48.19
C SER A 114 43.70 -8.08 -47.83
N ASP A 115 45.00 -7.88 -47.67
CA ASP A 115 45.72 -6.60 -47.70
C ASP A 115 45.39 -5.80 -48.97
N SER A 116 45.13 -4.48 -48.87
CA SER A 116 45.53 -3.48 -49.88
C SER A 116 45.12 -2.04 -49.54
N SER A 117 46.14 -1.18 -49.42
CA SER A 117 46.30 0.19 -49.96
C SER A 117 45.18 1.24 -49.87
N THR A 118 45.56 2.34 -49.22
CA THR A 118 45.43 3.77 -49.61
C THR A 118 44.61 4.10 -50.87
N GLY A 119 43.63 5.00 -50.72
CA GLY A 119 42.99 5.67 -51.85
C GLY A 119 41.94 6.68 -51.40
N ASP A 120 42.20 7.96 -51.66
CA ASP A 120 41.28 9.09 -51.57
C ASP A 120 40.05 8.93 -52.48
N ASN A 121 38.95 9.54 -52.00
CA ASN A 121 37.85 10.22 -52.70
C ASN A 121 36.44 9.63 -52.52
N ASP A 122 35.57 10.54 -52.07
CA ASP A 122 34.24 10.82 -52.61
C ASP A 122 33.22 9.68 -52.66
N ASP A 123 32.31 9.68 -51.69
CA ASP A 123 30.89 9.90 -51.97
C ASP A 123 30.11 9.93 -50.65
N GLY A 124 29.23 10.91 -50.52
CA GLY A 124 28.27 11.06 -49.42
C GLY A 124 27.22 9.95 -49.43
N VAL A 125 27.62 8.69 -49.29
CA VAL A 125 26.73 7.57 -49.04
C VAL A 125 26.25 7.69 -47.60
N SER A 126 25.11 8.34 -47.43
CA SER A 126 24.30 8.22 -46.22
C SER A 126 23.94 6.73 -46.06
N HIS A 127 24.80 6.00 -45.38
CA HIS A 127 24.48 4.69 -44.83
C HIS A 127 23.41 4.95 -43.77
N SER A 128 22.16 5.05 -44.20
CA SER A 128 21.03 4.89 -43.31
C SER A 128 21.20 3.50 -42.73
N PRO A 129 21.54 3.36 -41.43
CA PRO A 129 21.74 2.05 -40.85
C PRO A 129 20.46 1.26 -41.09
N PRO A 130 20.55 -0.02 -41.52
CA PRO A 130 19.36 -0.82 -41.78
C PRO A 130 18.48 -0.71 -40.53
N ALA A 131 17.25 -0.23 -40.70
CA ALA A 131 16.34 0.01 -39.60
C ALA A 131 16.24 -1.30 -38.81
N VAL A 132 16.93 -1.38 -37.67
CA VAL A 132 16.97 -2.55 -36.80
C VAL A 132 15.58 -2.64 -36.16
N THR A 133 14.66 -3.21 -36.93
CA THR A 133 13.25 -3.33 -36.65
C THR A 133 13.08 -4.47 -35.67
N GLY A 134 13.11 -4.16 -34.37
CA GLY A 134 12.91 -5.20 -33.35
C GLY A 134 13.41 -4.89 -31.95
N TYR A 135 14.03 -3.73 -31.71
CA TYR A 135 14.50 -3.35 -30.38
C TYR A 135 13.91 -2.02 -29.91
N VAL A 136 13.63 -1.93 -28.61
CA VAL A 136 13.15 -0.75 -27.89
C VAL A 136 14.18 -0.34 -26.84
N THR A 137 14.49 0.94 -26.76
CA THR A 137 15.35 1.49 -25.71
C THR A 137 14.53 1.68 -24.43
N LYS A 138 14.89 0.95 -23.37
CA LYS A 138 14.30 1.10 -22.03
C LYS A 138 15.21 1.96 -21.19
N GLN A 139 14.74 3.14 -20.78
CA GLN A 139 15.47 4.00 -19.87
C GLN A 139 15.11 3.63 -18.42
N SER A 140 16.11 3.18 -17.67
CA SER A 140 15.96 2.84 -16.25
C SER A 140 16.78 3.80 -15.39
N ARG A 141 16.59 3.73 -14.07
CA ARG A 141 17.38 4.51 -13.10
C ARG A 141 18.89 4.19 -13.16
N GLY A 142 19.28 3.07 -13.76
CA GLY A 142 20.67 2.63 -13.97
C GLY A 142 21.24 2.92 -15.36
N GLY A 143 20.49 3.55 -16.26
CA GLY A 143 20.92 3.83 -17.64
C GLY A 143 19.94 3.32 -18.70
N MET A 144 20.28 3.55 -19.97
CA MET A 144 19.52 3.06 -21.13
C MET A 144 19.99 1.66 -21.49
N SER A 145 19.04 0.73 -21.61
CA SER A 145 19.28 -0.62 -22.13
C SER A 145 18.49 -0.83 -23.40
N LEU A 146 19.11 -1.42 -24.42
CA LEU A 146 18.42 -1.86 -25.62
C LEU A 146 17.79 -3.24 -25.35
N VAL A 147 16.47 -3.37 -25.51
CA VAL A 147 15.72 -4.59 -25.21
C VAL A 147 14.92 -5.00 -26.44
N SER A 148 14.81 -6.29 -26.74
CA SER A 148 13.95 -6.77 -27.83
C SER A 148 12.48 -6.38 -27.58
N THR A 149 11.78 -6.03 -28.65
CA THR A 149 10.34 -5.69 -28.67
C THR A 149 9.47 -6.76 -28.00
N ASP A 150 9.73 -8.04 -28.28
CA ASP A 150 8.98 -9.16 -27.68
C ASP A 150 9.15 -9.24 -26.15
N ILE A 151 10.38 -9.01 -25.68
CA ILE A 151 10.69 -9.02 -24.25
C ILE A 151 10.06 -7.80 -23.58
N TYR A 152 10.11 -6.64 -24.23
CA TYR A 152 9.50 -5.41 -23.73
C TYR A 152 7.99 -5.55 -23.56
N ALA A 153 7.29 -6.12 -24.55
CA ALA A 153 5.85 -6.35 -24.48
C ALA A 153 5.48 -7.28 -23.30
N ARG A 154 6.18 -8.42 -23.15
CA ARG A 154 5.96 -9.34 -22.03
C ARG A 154 6.24 -8.69 -20.67
N ASP A 155 7.30 -7.89 -20.58
CA ASP A 155 7.63 -7.15 -19.35
C ASP A 155 6.55 -6.13 -19.02
N GLN A 156 6.06 -5.39 -20.01
CA GLN A 156 5.00 -4.39 -19.83
C GLN A 156 3.73 -5.02 -19.27
N GLU A 157 3.28 -6.13 -19.86
CA GLU A 157 2.13 -6.89 -19.36
C GLU A 157 2.33 -7.36 -17.91
N ARG A 158 3.53 -7.87 -17.57
CA ARG A 158 3.87 -8.26 -16.20
C ARG A 158 3.82 -7.07 -15.23
N TYR A 159 4.33 -5.91 -15.63
CA TYR A 159 4.27 -4.71 -14.81
C TYR A 159 2.84 -4.26 -14.55
N GLU A 160 1.98 -4.28 -15.57
CA GLU A 160 0.57 -3.96 -15.43
C GLU A 160 -0.15 -4.95 -14.51
N ALA A 161 0.11 -6.25 -14.64
CA ALA A 161 -0.45 -7.26 -13.76
C ALA A 161 -0.05 -7.04 -12.29
N ILE A 162 1.24 -6.78 -12.03
CA ILE A 162 1.74 -6.47 -10.68
C ILE A 162 1.12 -5.18 -10.13
N GLN A 163 0.89 -4.17 -10.98
CA GLN A 163 0.24 -2.93 -10.56
C GLN A 163 -1.22 -3.16 -10.17
N ARG A 164 -1.99 -3.91 -10.97
CA ARG A 164 -3.38 -4.26 -10.65
C ARG A 164 -3.47 -5.02 -9.33
N GLU A 165 -2.61 -6.01 -9.11
CA GLU A 165 -2.55 -6.77 -7.86
C GLU A 165 -2.26 -5.85 -6.65
N LYS A 166 -1.29 -4.94 -6.79
CA LYS A 166 -0.97 -3.96 -5.74
C LYS A 166 -2.16 -3.06 -5.42
N GLU A 167 -2.87 -2.57 -6.42
CA GLU A 167 -4.07 -1.75 -6.21
C GLU A 167 -5.18 -2.52 -5.51
N GLU A 168 -5.41 -3.78 -5.88
CA GLU A 168 -6.39 -4.64 -5.21
C GLU A 168 -6.03 -4.90 -3.75
N LEU A 169 -4.76 -5.20 -3.46
CA LEU A 169 -4.26 -5.36 -2.10
C LEU A 169 -4.42 -4.07 -1.29
N GLN A 170 -4.11 -2.91 -1.88
CA GLN A 170 -4.31 -1.62 -1.22
C GLN A 170 -5.79 -1.34 -0.94
N LYS A 171 -6.69 -1.64 -1.88
CA LYS A 171 -8.15 -1.53 -1.68
C LYS A 171 -8.63 -2.43 -0.54
N LYS A 172 -8.13 -3.67 -0.46
CA LYS A 172 -8.43 -4.62 0.64
C LYS A 172 -7.95 -4.08 1.98
N ILE A 173 -6.71 -3.59 2.06
CA ILE A 173 -6.13 -3.01 3.28
C ILE A 173 -6.92 -1.76 3.72
N ALA A 174 -7.27 -0.87 2.78
CA ALA A 174 -8.05 0.32 3.07
C ALA A 174 -9.45 -0.03 3.61
N ARG A 175 -10.11 -1.05 3.03
CA ARG A 175 -11.41 -1.55 3.51
C ARG A 175 -11.31 -2.12 4.92
N GLN A 176 -10.27 -2.91 5.21
CA GLN A 176 -10.02 -3.46 6.55
C GLN A 176 -9.79 -2.36 7.59
N LYS A 177 -8.88 -1.42 7.30
CA LYS A 177 -8.61 -0.27 8.18
C LYS A 177 -9.87 0.55 8.45
N ARG A 178 -10.70 0.79 7.43
CA ARG A 178 -11.98 1.47 7.59
C ARG A 178 -12.92 0.70 8.51
N ARG A 179 -13.01 -0.62 8.36
CA ARG A 179 -13.83 -1.49 9.22
C ARG A 179 -13.36 -1.44 10.68
N GLU A 180 -12.06 -1.52 10.92
CA GLU A 180 -11.48 -1.42 12.28
C GLU A 180 -11.74 -0.06 12.93
N LEU A 181 -11.59 1.04 12.18
CA LEU A 181 -11.89 2.38 12.67
C LEU A 181 -13.36 2.51 13.06
N MET A 182 -14.27 2.00 12.23
CA MET A 182 -15.70 1.99 12.51
C MET A 182 -16.01 1.14 13.75
N GLN A 183 -15.41 -0.03 13.91
CA GLN A 183 -15.57 -0.86 15.11
C GLN A 183 -15.12 -0.13 16.37
N LYS A 184 -13.93 0.51 16.34
CA LYS A 184 -13.43 1.31 17.48
C LYS A 184 -14.39 2.46 17.83
N GLN A 185 -14.95 3.13 16.83
CA GLN A 185 -15.94 4.17 17.05
C GLN A 185 -17.23 3.62 17.65
N ILE A 186 -17.74 2.51 17.11
CA ILE A 186 -18.93 1.83 17.61
C ILE A 186 -18.74 1.42 19.07
N SER A 187 -17.61 0.81 19.45
CA SER A 187 -17.33 0.45 20.84
C SER A 187 -17.40 1.65 21.78
N LYS A 188 -16.86 2.81 21.36
CA LYS A 188 -16.97 4.07 22.12
C LYS A 188 -18.39 4.63 22.17
N LEU A 189 -19.18 4.40 21.13
CA LEU A 189 -20.56 4.87 21.07
C LEU A 189 -21.47 3.98 21.93
N ARG A 190 -21.24 2.66 21.95
CA ARG A 190 -21.96 1.70 22.80
C ARG A 190 -21.94 2.10 24.27
N THR A 191 -20.79 2.48 24.80
CA THR A 191 -20.68 2.92 26.20
C THR A 191 -21.32 4.28 26.44
N LYS A 192 -21.33 5.18 25.45
CA LYS A 192 -21.94 6.51 25.56
C LYS A 192 -23.45 6.52 25.44
N THR A 193 -24.02 5.58 24.71
CA THR A 193 -25.45 5.51 24.40
C THR A 193 -26.12 4.33 25.09
N ASP A 194 -25.56 3.86 26.21
CA ASP A 194 -26.09 2.68 26.90
C ASP A 194 -27.47 2.94 27.51
N SER A 195 -27.74 4.19 27.91
CA SER A 195 -29.03 4.65 28.42
C SER A 195 -30.05 5.03 27.34
N CYS A 196 -29.70 4.90 26.05
CA CYS A 196 -30.59 5.23 24.94
C CYS A 196 -31.38 3.99 24.49
N ASP A 197 -32.61 4.20 24.03
CA ASP A 197 -33.43 3.14 23.45
C ASP A 197 -32.77 2.53 22.22
N ARG A 198 -32.98 1.24 21.99
CA ARG A 198 -32.40 0.49 20.87
C ARG A 198 -33.48 0.13 19.87
N VAL A 199 -33.18 0.32 18.59
CA VAL A 199 -34.08 -0.01 17.48
C VAL A 199 -33.35 -0.80 16.41
N LYS A 200 -34.05 -1.75 15.77
CA LYS A 200 -33.52 -2.53 14.66
C LYS A 200 -34.13 -2.04 13.35
N ILE A 201 -33.30 -1.61 12.43
CA ILE A 201 -33.71 -1.10 11.11
C ILE A 201 -32.81 -1.77 10.06
N ASP A 202 -33.40 -2.39 9.04
CA ASP A 202 -32.67 -3.12 7.99
C ASP A 202 -31.65 -4.14 8.53
N GLY A 203 -32.02 -4.83 9.61
CA GLY A 203 -31.14 -5.80 10.29
C GLY A 203 -30.03 -5.18 11.16
N GLN A 204 -29.83 -3.86 11.14
CA GLN A 204 -28.84 -3.15 11.94
C GLN A 204 -29.46 -2.61 13.23
N ILE A 205 -28.69 -2.66 14.32
CA ILE A 205 -29.11 -2.13 15.63
C ILE A 205 -28.58 -0.71 15.79
N PHE A 206 -29.47 0.21 16.10
CA PHE A 206 -29.18 1.62 16.36
C PHE A 206 -29.63 2.01 17.77
N ALA A 207 -28.89 2.92 18.40
CA ALA A 207 -29.35 3.66 19.57
C ALA A 207 -30.07 4.94 19.12
N VAL A 208 -31.25 5.19 19.67
CA VAL A 208 -32.08 6.35 19.42
C VAL A 208 -31.62 7.49 20.34
N CYS A 209 -31.08 8.56 19.75
CA CYS A 209 -30.59 9.71 20.48
C CYS A 209 -31.33 10.99 20.08
N LYS A 210 -31.25 12.02 20.94
CA LYS A 210 -31.81 13.36 20.68
C LYS A 210 -33.29 13.32 20.28
N ARG A 211 -34.13 12.68 21.10
CA ARG A 211 -35.59 12.58 20.87
C ARG A 211 -35.93 11.98 19.49
N GLY A 212 -35.14 11.01 19.04
CA GLY A 212 -35.37 10.33 17.77
C GLY A 212 -34.87 11.04 16.51
N SER A 213 -34.17 12.18 16.62
CA SER A 213 -33.60 12.88 15.44
C SER A 213 -32.26 12.29 14.97
N LYS A 214 -31.61 11.46 15.79
CA LYS A 214 -30.29 10.90 15.51
C LYS A 214 -30.25 9.41 15.87
N LEU A 215 -29.85 8.58 14.93
CA LEU A 215 -29.66 7.15 15.17
C LEU A 215 -28.17 6.81 15.10
N ILE A 216 -27.66 6.22 16.16
CA ILE A 216 -26.24 5.89 16.33
C ILE A 216 -26.06 4.38 16.12
N PRO A 217 -25.25 3.93 15.15
CA PRO A 217 -25.06 2.51 14.92
C PRO A 217 -24.34 1.86 16.10
N LEU A 218 -24.87 0.74 16.58
CA LEU A 218 -24.24 -0.09 17.62
C LEU A 218 -23.54 -1.32 17.04
N ALA A 219 -23.71 -1.57 15.73
CA ALA A 219 -23.06 -2.63 14.97
C ALA A 219 -22.47 -2.06 13.68
N THR A 220 -21.46 -2.73 13.13
CA THR A 220 -20.90 -2.38 11.83
C THR A 220 -21.92 -2.68 10.75
N ALA A 221 -22.19 -1.69 9.90
CA ALA A 221 -23.08 -1.87 8.77
C ALA A 221 -22.47 -2.86 7.75
N PRO A 222 -23.31 -3.64 7.05
CA PRO A 222 -22.90 -4.32 5.83
C PRO A 222 -22.49 -3.28 4.77
N ASP A 223 -21.59 -3.67 3.87
CA ASP A 223 -21.03 -2.77 2.87
C ASP A 223 -22.10 -2.25 1.88
N ASP A 224 -23.21 -2.99 1.73
CA ASP A 224 -24.34 -2.68 0.83
C ASP A 224 -25.50 -1.94 1.54
N ALA A 225 -25.25 -1.38 2.72
CA ALA A 225 -26.32 -0.70 3.46
C ALA A 225 -26.77 0.59 2.74
N PRO A 226 -28.08 0.86 2.65
CA PRO A 226 -28.59 2.02 1.93
C PRO A 226 -28.16 3.33 2.59
N SER A 227 -27.98 4.36 1.77
CA SER A 227 -27.61 5.72 2.22
C SER A 227 -28.76 6.44 2.91
N THR A 228 -30.00 6.00 2.64
CA THR A 228 -31.22 6.54 3.23
C THR A 228 -32.08 5.43 3.78
N THR A 229 -32.72 5.69 4.91
CA THR A 229 -33.58 4.71 5.59
C THR A 229 -34.76 5.45 6.23
N GLU A 230 -35.94 4.84 6.22
CA GLU A 230 -37.15 5.39 6.83
C GLU A 230 -37.41 4.76 8.20
N TRP A 231 -37.75 5.61 9.18
CA TRP A 231 -38.11 5.16 10.52
C TRP A 231 -39.09 6.16 11.16
N HIS A 232 -40.22 5.67 11.68
CA HIS A 232 -41.33 6.49 12.21
C HIS A 232 -41.75 7.65 11.28
N ASN A 233 -42.01 7.35 10.00
CA ASN A 233 -42.42 8.33 8.99
C ASN A 233 -41.41 9.48 8.79
N ARG A 234 -40.14 9.27 9.14
CA ARG A 234 -39.05 10.22 8.91
C ARG A 234 -37.97 9.55 8.07
N THR A 235 -37.44 10.30 7.12
CA THR A 235 -36.31 9.89 6.29
C THR A 235 -35.01 10.29 6.97
N PHE A 236 -34.12 9.32 7.15
CA PHE A 236 -32.79 9.54 7.69
C PHE A 236 -31.74 9.34 6.61
N THR A 237 -30.72 10.19 6.64
CA THR A 237 -29.55 10.12 5.74
C THR A 237 -28.33 9.65 6.52
N ARG A 238 -27.54 8.75 5.91
CA ARG A 238 -26.34 8.18 6.49
C ARG A 238 -25.14 9.07 6.26
N SER A 239 -24.51 9.50 7.36
CA SER A 239 -23.24 10.23 7.31
C SER A 239 -22.06 9.29 7.04
N SER A 240 -20.90 9.86 6.69
CA SER A 240 -19.65 9.11 6.52
C SER A 240 -19.24 8.30 7.76
N ASN A 241 -19.65 8.75 8.95
CA ASN A 241 -19.43 8.09 10.24
C ASN A 241 -20.47 6.99 10.54
N GLY A 242 -21.36 6.67 9.60
CA GLY A 242 -22.43 5.69 9.76
C GLY A 242 -23.60 6.12 10.65
N THR A 243 -23.57 7.34 11.20
CA THR A 243 -24.70 7.89 11.97
C THR A 243 -25.80 8.33 11.03
N LEU A 244 -27.05 7.98 11.33
CA LEU A 244 -28.22 8.42 10.59
C LEU A 244 -28.80 9.69 11.24
N ARG A 245 -29.16 10.67 10.42
CA ARG A 245 -29.80 11.91 10.86
C ARG A 245 -31.01 12.23 9.99
N THR A 246 -32.07 12.74 10.61
CA THR A 246 -33.20 13.28 9.87
C THR A 246 -32.73 14.41 8.95
N LYS A 247 -33.21 14.42 7.71
CA LYS A 247 -33.06 15.61 6.86
C LYS A 247 -33.93 16.70 7.49
N SER A 248 -33.30 17.75 8.02
CA SER A 248 -34.00 18.92 8.56
C SER A 248 -34.74 19.65 7.44
#